data_AF-A0A7X3CME0-F1
#
_entry.id   AF-A0A7X3CME0-F1
#
_cell.length_a   1.000
_cell.length_b   1.000
_cell.length_c   1.000
_cell.angle_alpha   90.00
_cell.angle_beta   90.00
_cell.angle_gamma   90.00
#
_symmetry.space_group_name_H-M   'P 1'
#
loop_
_entity.id
_entity.type
_entity.pdbx_description
1 polymer ?
#
loop_
_entity_poly.entity_id
_entity_poly.type
_entity_poly.pdbx_seq_one_letter_code
_entity_poly.pdbx_strand_id
1 'polypeptide(L)'
;MEAVRSWEELIQNNISLNTIQRLEAATEPVKPTVTSPSEAIKNFSSYLTDALNGVAAQENNVQRVNEQFLLGQANVDQVMIASEQALLSLQLTTQVRNKVIEAYQEIMRTQI
;
A
#
# COMPACT_ATOMS: atom_id res chain seq x y z
N MET A 1 -0.82 65.88 24.27
CA MET A 1 0.09 64.80 24.71
C MET A 1 -0.65 63.49 25.00
N GLU A 2 -1.82 63.23 24.39
CA GLU A 2 -2.58 61.98 24.58
C GLU A 2 -2.41 61.01 23.41
N ALA A 3 -2.16 61.52 22.20
CA ALA A 3 -1.88 60.69 21.02
C ALA A 3 -0.66 59.78 21.23
N VAL A 4 0.43 60.28 21.83
CA VAL A 4 1.66 59.49 22.05
C VAL A 4 1.43 58.31 23.02
N ARG A 5 0.55 58.47 24.02
CA ARG A 5 0.19 57.39 24.96
C ARG A 5 -0.68 56.31 24.30
N SER A 6 -1.55 56.67 23.35
CA SER A 6 -2.39 55.72 22.62
C SER A 6 -1.59 54.77 21.74
N TRP A 7 -0.47 55.23 21.17
CA TRP A 7 0.41 54.37 20.38
C TRP A 7 1.19 53.37 21.23
N GLU A 8 1.37 53.62 22.53
CA GLU A 8 2.07 52.74 23.47
C GLU A 8 1.18 51.58 23.95
N GLU A 9 -0.15 51.79 24.04
CA GLU A 9 -1.13 50.73 24.35
C GLU A 9 -1.28 49.71 23.21
N LEU A 10 -1.15 50.15 21.95
CA LEU A 10 -1.28 49.25 20.79
C LEU A 10 -0.11 48.26 20.64
N ILE A 11 1.04 48.55 21.28
CA ILE A 11 2.22 47.64 21.29
C ILE A 11 2.15 46.65 22.46
N GLN A 12 1.32 46.92 23.47
CA GLN A 12 1.13 46.04 24.64
C GLN A 12 0.03 45.00 24.45
N ASN A 13 -0.76 45.07 23.36
CA ASN A 13 -1.67 43.99 23.02
C ASN A 13 -0.87 42.80 22.48
N ASN A 14 -0.45 41.96 23.41
CA ASN A 14 0.25 40.70 23.23
C ASN A 14 -0.50 39.80 22.24
N ILE A 15 -0.13 39.89 20.95
CA ILE A 15 -0.38 38.83 19.98
C ILE A 15 0.40 37.63 20.51
N SER A 16 -0.32 36.77 21.22
CA SER A 16 0.25 35.59 21.86
C SER A 16 1.01 34.78 20.81
N LEU A 17 2.33 34.70 20.98
CA LEU A 17 3.26 33.90 20.17
C LEU A 17 2.89 32.40 20.15
N ASN A 18 1.93 31.98 20.98
CA ASN A 18 1.34 30.64 21.00
C ASN A 18 0.59 30.25 19.72
N THR A 19 0.21 31.19 18.85
CA THR A 19 -0.47 30.85 17.59
C THR A 19 0.50 30.33 16.52
N ILE A 20 1.74 30.81 16.51
CA ILE A 20 2.77 30.36 15.55
C ILE A 20 3.30 28.98 15.95
N GLN A 21 3.45 28.73 17.26
CA GLN A 21 3.94 27.44 17.78
C GLN A 21 2.95 26.27 17.55
N ARG A 22 1.66 26.57 17.32
CA ARG A 22 0.63 25.56 17.01
C ARG A 22 0.53 25.22 15.52
N LEU A 23 1.07 26.05 14.63
CA LEU A 23 1.12 25.76 13.19
C LEU A 23 2.31 24.86 12.82
N GLU A 24 3.38 24.86 13.62
CA GLU A 24 4.53 23.95 13.46
C GLU A 24 4.20 22.50 13.89
N ALA A 25 3.21 22.33 14.79
CA ALA A 25 2.74 21.02 15.24
C ALA A 25 1.80 20.31 14.24
N ALA A 26 1.34 20.99 13.18
CA ALA A 26 0.54 20.39 12.10
C ALA A 26 1.41 19.90 10.93
N THR A 27 2.72 20.16 10.97
CA THR A 27 3.72 19.52 10.13
C THR A 27 4.55 18.56 10.98
N GLU A 28 3.89 17.67 11.71
CA GLU A 28 4.59 16.41 12.01
C GLU A 28 4.91 15.79 10.65
N PRO A 29 6.20 15.57 10.29
CA PRO A 29 6.48 14.65 9.23
C PRO A 29 5.78 13.37 9.65
N VAL A 30 4.85 12.87 8.82
CA VAL A 30 4.29 11.53 8.98
C VAL A 30 5.51 10.64 9.15
N LYS A 31 5.82 10.28 10.41
CA LYS A 31 6.92 9.38 10.69
C LYS A 31 6.59 8.18 9.85
N PRO A 32 7.40 7.80 8.84
CA PRO A 32 7.17 6.54 8.19
C PRO A 32 7.17 5.56 9.35
N THR A 33 6.02 4.93 9.60
CA THR A 33 5.95 3.82 10.53
C THR A 33 7.00 2.88 9.99
N VAL A 34 8.14 2.80 10.66
CA VAL A 34 9.23 1.93 10.27
C VAL A 34 8.68 0.55 10.58
N THR A 35 7.95 -0.01 9.62
CA THR A 35 7.51 -1.39 9.65
C THR A 35 8.78 -2.17 9.83
N SER A 36 8.92 -2.81 11.00
CA SER A 36 10.13 -3.58 11.25
C SER A 36 10.33 -4.57 10.11
N PRO A 37 11.58 -4.92 9.75
CA PRO A 37 11.83 -5.91 8.69
C PRO A 37 10.99 -7.18 8.88
N SER A 38 10.82 -7.61 10.14
CA SER A 38 10.01 -8.75 10.55
C SER A 38 8.51 -8.58 10.26
N GLU A 39 7.95 -7.40 10.48
CA GLU A 39 6.54 -7.11 10.26
C GLU A 39 6.22 -6.99 8.75
N ALA A 40 7.16 -6.43 7.96
CA ALA A 40 7.07 -6.42 6.51
C ALA A 40 7.07 -7.84 5.91
N ILE A 41 7.92 -8.74 6.42
CA ILE A 41 7.95 -10.17 6.01
C ILE A 41 6.63 -10.87 6.35
N LYS A 42 6.07 -10.60 7.53
CA LYS A 42 4.79 -11.20 7.95
C LYS A 42 3.65 -10.76 7.04
N ASN A 43 3.56 -9.47 6.74
CA ASN A 43 2.55 -8.94 5.82
C ASN A 43 2.72 -9.54 4.42
N PHE A 44 3.96 -9.62 3.91
CA PHE A 44 4.22 -10.29 2.65
C PHE A 44 3.79 -11.75 2.64
N SER A 45 4.10 -12.51 3.69
CA SER A 45 3.72 -13.93 3.76
C SER A 45 2.20 -14.10 3.70
N SER A 46 1.44 -13.19 4.32
CA SER A 46 -0.02 -13.14 4.19
C SER A 46 -0.43 -12.86 2.75
N TYR A 47 0.07 -11.78 2.14
CA TYR A 47 -0.26 -11.43 0.76
C TYR A 47 0.10 -12.52 -0.25
N LEU A 48 1.25 -13.18 -0.07
CA LEU A 48 1.67 -14.29 -0.91
C LEU A 48 0.73 -15.49 -0.75
N THR A 49 0.31 -15.79 0.48
CA THR A 49 -0.67 -16.86 0.74
C THR A 49 -2.00 -16.55 0.06
N ASP A 50 -2.48 -15.32 0.18
CA ASP A 50 -3.73 -14.88 -0.45
C ASP A 50 -3.63 -14.92 -1.99
N ALA A 51 -2.50 -14.48 -2.55
CA ALA A 51 -2.26 -14.52 -3.99
C ALA A 51 -2.20 -15.97 -4.50
N LEU A 52 -1.50 -16.87 -3.80
CA LEU A 52 -1.44 -18.29 -4.16
C LEU A 52 -2.81 -18.96 -4.06
N ASN A 53 -3.61 -18.63 -3.05
CA ASN A 53 -5.00 -19.08 -2.94
C ASN A 53 -5.84 -18.57 -4.11
N GLY A 54 -5.62 -17.31 -4.53
CA GLY A 54 -6.26 -16.72 -5.70
C GLY A 54 -5.89 -17.44 -7.01
N VAL A 55 -4.61 -17.78 -7.19
CA VAL A 55 -4.15 -18.58 -8.34
C VAL A 55 -4.79 -19.97 -8.33
N ALA A 56 -4.81 -20.66 -7.19
CA ALA A 56 -5.44 -21.96 -7.06
C ALA A 56 -6.96 -21.90 -7.36
N ALA A 57 -7.64 -20.82 -6.95
CA ALA A 57 -9.04 -20.60 -7.31
C ALA A 57 -9.22 -20.40 -8.82
N GLN A 58 -8.30 -19.68 -9.48
CA GLN A 58 -8.32 -19.53 -10.95
C GLN A 58 -8.05 -20.84 -11.68
N GLU A 59 -7.11 -21.67 -11.19
CA GLU A 59 -6.87 -23.01 -11.77
C GLU A 59 -8.12 -23.90 -11.67
N ASN A 60 -8.80 -23.92 -10.52
CA ASN A 60 -10.07 -24.63 -10.36
C ASN A 60 -11.15 -24.09 -11.30
N ASN A 61 -11.18 -22.76 -11.52
CA ASN A 61 -12.10 -22.14 -12.47
C ASN A 61 -11.82 -22.61 -13.90
N VAL A 62 -10.56 -22.69 -14.33
CA VAL A 62 -10.15 -23.23 -15.63
C VAL A 62 -10.63 -24.67 -15.79
N GLN A 63 -10.40 -25.52 -14.79
CA GLN A 63 -10.83 -26.92 -14.82
C GLN A 63 -12.35 -27.03 -15.00
N ARG A 64 -13.12 -26.28 -14.22
CA ARG A 64 -14.58 -26.25 -14.32
C ARG A 64 -15.07 -25.78 -15.68
N VAL A 65 -14.49 -24.70 -16.23
CA VAL A 65 -14.88 -24.19 -17.56
C VAL A 65 -14.48 -25.17 -18.65
N ASN A 66 -13.35 -25.87 -18.50
CA ASN A 66 -12.94 -26.93 -19.40
C ASN A 66 -13.89 -28.12 -19.38
N GLU A 67 -14.35 -28.56 -18.20
CA GLU A 67 -15.38 -29.60 -18.08
C GLU A 67 -16.69 -29.18 -18.78
N GLN A 68 -17.12 -27.93 -18.57
CA GLN A 68 -18.29 -27.38 -19.26
C GLN A 68 -18.09 -27.36 -20.78
N PHE A 69 -16.89 -27.04 -21.26
CA PHE A 69 -16.57 -27.08 -22.69
C PHE A 69 -16.67 -28.50 -23.24
N LEU A 70 -16.14 -29.51 -22.54
CA LEU A 70 -16.26 -30.92 -22.94
C LEU A 70 -17.72 -31.41 -23.00
N LEU A 71 -18.59 -30.84 -22.15
CA LEU A 71 -20.03 -31.10 -22.15
C LEU A 71 -20.81 -30.26 -23.19
N GLY A 72 -20.14 -29.42 -23.97
CA GLY A 72 -20.76 -28.51 -24.94
C GLY A 72 -21.50 -27.32 -24.32
N GLN A 73 -21.27 -27.04 -23.03
CA GLN A 73 -21.91 -25.97 -22.25
C GLN A 73 -21.08 -24.68 -22.18
N ALA A 74 -19.81 -24.73 -22.59
CA ALA A 74 -18.95 -23.57 -22.72
C ALA A 74 -18.26 -23.58 -24.10
N ASN A 75 -17.77 -22.40 -24.52
CA ASN A 75 -17.01 -22.24 -25.77
C ASN A 75 -15.50 -22.26 -25.49
N VAL A 76 -14.73 -22.56 -26.53
CA VAL A 76 -13.25 -22.57 -26.46
C VAL A 76 -12.69 -21.22 -25.99
N ASP A 77 -13.29 -20.10 -26.40
CA ASP A 77 -12.86 -18.76 -25.99
C ASP A 77 -12.96 -18.56 -24.47
N GLN A 78 -13.96 -19.18 -23.82
CA GLN A 78 -14.13 -19.07 -22.37
C GLN A 78 -13.05 -19.84 -21.61
N VAL A 79 -12.68 -21.02 -22.11
CA VAL A 79 -11.55 -21.80 -21.57
C VAL A 79 -10.25 -21.02 -21.73
N MET A 80 -10.05 -20.41 -22.90
CA MET A 80 -8.87 -19.60 -23.20
C MET A 80 -8.78 -18.37 -22.28
N ILE A 81 -9.87 -17.62 -22.11
CA ILE A 81 -9.92 -16.45 -21.22
C ILE A 81 -9.64 -16.87 -19.77
N ALA A 82 -10.27 -17.94 -19.29
CA ALA A 82 -10.03 -18.44 -17.94
C ALA A 82 -8.56 -18.84 -17.74
N SER A 83 -7.96 -19.49 -18.75
CA SER A 83 -6.56 -19.91 -18.72
C SER A 83 -5.61 -18.71 -18.69
N GLU A 84 -5.89 -17.68 -19.49
CA GLU A 84 -5.10 -16.45 -19.52
C GLU A 84 -5.19 -15.70 -18.18
N GLN A 85 -6.36 -15.65 -17.56
CA GLN A 85 -6.53 -15.05 -16.23
C GLN A 85 -5.71 -15.78 -15.16
N ALA A 86 -5.68 -17.12 -15.20
CA ALA A 86 -4.87 -17.92 -14.29
C ALA A 86 -3.37 -17.64 -14.49
N LEU A 87 -2.92 -17.61 -15.75
CA LEU A 87 -1.53 -17.32 -16.11
C LEU A 87 -1.09 -15.93 -15.66
N LEU A 88 -1.87 -14.89 -15.97
CA LEU A 88 -1.59 -13.51 -15.55
C LEU A 88 -1.56 -13.38 -14.03
N SER A 89 -2.45 -14.08 -13.31
CA SER A 89 -2.47 -14.09 -11.85
C SER A 89 -1.20 -14.71 -11.26
N LEU A 90 -0.71 -15.80 -11.86
CA LEU A 90 0.55 -16.43 -11.46
C LEU A 90 1.76 -15.53 -11.74
N GLN A 91 1.77 -14.87 -12.89
CA GLN A 91 2.83 -13.91 -13.25
C GLN A 91 2.85 -12.73 -12.26
N LEU A 92 1.70 -12.17 -11.94
CA LEU A 92 1.57 -11.10 -10.94
C LEU A 92 2.11 -11.56 -9.57
N THR A 93 1.72 -12.75 -9.13
CA THR A 93 2.21 -13.34 -7.87
C THR A 93 3.73 -13.44 -7.83
N THR A 94 4.34 -13.85 -8.95
CA THR A 94 5.80 -13.93 -9.09
C THR A 94 6.46 -12.55 -9.04
N GLN A 95 5.87 -11.54 -9.67
CA GLN A 95 6.37 -10.16 -9.62
C GLN A 95 6.32 -9.60 -8.19
N VAL A 96 5.21 -9.82 -7.48
CA VAL A 96 5.07 -9.41 -6.08
C VAL A 96 6.14 -10.08 -5.22
N ARG A 97 6.35 -11.40 -5.39
CA ARG A 97 7.44 -12.13 -4.70
C ARG A 97 8.80 -11.47 -4.93
N ASN A 98 9.13 -11.14 -6.17
CA ASN A 98 10.41 -10.51 -6.51
C ASN A 98 10.55 -9.13 -5.84
N LYS A 99 9.49 -8.30 -5.89
CA LYS A 99 9.51 -6.97 -5.27
C LYS A 99 9.66 -6.99 -3.76
N VAL A 100 9.12 -7.99 -3.09
CA VAL A 100 9.33 -8.11 -1.64
C VAL A 100 10.77 -8.54 -1.32
N ILE A 101 11.36 -9.45 -2.09
CA ILE A 101 12.76 -9.82 -1.90
C ILE A 101 13.67 -8.59 -2.09
N GLU A 102 13.41 -7.77 -3.11
CA GLU A 102 14.11 -6.49 -3.32
C GLU A 102 13.94 -5.55 -2.12
N ALA A 103 12.71 -5.37 -1.63
CA ALA A 103 12.43 -4.50 -0.48
C ALA A 103 13.12 -4.98 0.81
N TYR A 104 13.17 -6.29 1.04
CA TYR A 104 13.92 -6.87 2.17
C TYR A 104 15.42 -6.57 2.07
N GLN A 105 16.01 -6.73 0.89
CA GLN A 105 17.42 -6.42 0.64
C GLN A 105 17.73 -4.92 0.85
N GLU A 106 16.82 -4.04 0.42
CA GLU A 106 16.96 -2.59 0.58
C GLU A 106 16.99 -2.17 2.05
N ILE A 107 16.04 -2.67 2.86
CA ILE A 107 15.96 -2.36 4.31
C ILE A 107 17.22 -2.83 5.04
N MET A 108 17.80 -3.96 4.65
CA MET A 108 19.07 -4.43 5.22
C MET A 108 20.23 -3.51 4.84
N ARG A 109 20.24 -2.96 3.61
CA ARG A 109 21.26 -2.02 3.15
C ARG A 109 21.18 -0.66 3.84
N THR A 110 19.99 -0.19 4.19
CA THR A 110 19.82 1.11 4.89
C THR A 110 20.24 1.05 6.36
N GLN A 111 20.26 -0.14 6.98
CA GLN A 111 20.57 -0.29 8.41
C GLN A 111 22.06 -0.51 8.72
N ILE A 112 22.92 -0.70 7.71
CA ILE A 112 24.39 -0.78 7.86
C ILE A 112 25.06 0.58 7.71
#